data_AF-A0A9W7CKG8-F1
#
_entry.id   AF-A0A9W7CKG8-F1
#
_cell.length_a   1.000
_cell.length_b   1.000
_cell.length_c   1.000
_cell.angle_alpha   90.00
_cell.angle_beta   90.00
_cell.angle_gamma   90.00
#
_symmetry.space_group_name_H-M   'P 1'
#
loop_
_entity.id
_entity.type
_entity.pdbx_description
1 polymer ?
#
loop_
_entity_poly.entity_id
_entity_poly.type
_entity_poly.pdbx_seq_one_letter_code
_entity_poly.pdbx_strand_id
1 'polypeptide(L)'
;MVKCRGWSGSFCRDGNTGTFHNSSLQRVSSEFQGEVVVIDDNGLVTPKNRRYMLAQVVQTTKAQLATLLHCVRPQNIIALCKTARRPPRDRRQGTIKRSRELQESRQMKRFIREREPSPFGSQCSFLTVQQELLAVWIALGVVPLILQIRSYAQFVRPHKIAEVLAVPPEQQQETANLTEVCPVEAFVLAGVWWNIEPTHYYYTEDGIICHTVVPQYNTHGNYFIGKSKVAPYRTSPASCVNDSFEIQVYLYHASIGFYSFYEGEVGTYCSKGKTAYIAVEVLGTYDINGSILADDTGSTDPRVSYWYGIVGAVWLVYRLLIICRGYSLLRLYGRRCDGIGESLQQQAVVVFVQESLRLSAHGATNYQRVALLYLVIEGIMTDLFLIIANDGWATRIQYTSLGYNLSGLMLLLFEMLEKMRWLTEAWRMRVKRLVFSYESSLVGELVAALAFQYFLTGLNKSELKRSKPEALAVSSSAFCDNVCMVQTSITCYVSQPCCVDMALGMRSRIVLLGGYHWEDGKLFYEQMALKAFGMLKMEENGVQYLLLHKLHWFAVPRETLVGIGVISSERVEPCNERPCTGIISFLDRKLGGISANTDSNYRTQQSWAS
;
A
#
# COMPACT_ATOMS: atom_id res chain seq x y z
N MET A 1 -39.12 -46.42 -0.92
CA MET A 1 -39.00 -46.49 0.55
C MET A 1 -37.68 -45.84 0.94
N VAL A 2 -37.50 -45.03 1.99
CA VAL A 2 -38.38 -44.40 2.98
C VAL A 2 -37.49 -43.37 3.71
N LYS A 3 -38.02 -42.13 3.84
CA LYS A 3 -37.88 -41.12 4.92
C LYS A 3 -36.53 -40.76 5.55
N CYS A 4 -36.34 -39.45 5.74
CA CYS A 4 -36.68 -38.72 6.99
C CYS A 4 -36.95 -37.24 6.66
N ARG A 5 -38.22 -36.80 6.70
CA ARG A 5 -38.95 -36.12 7.80
C ARG A 5 -38.55 -34.64 7.98
N GLY A 6 -39.40 -33.77 7.42
CA GLY A 6 -39.63 -32.43 7.98
C GLY A 6 -40.68 -32.48 9.09
N TRP A 7 -40.75 -31.40 9.87
CA TRP A 7 -41.96 -31.00 10.60
C TRP A 7 -42.01 -29.48 10.70
N SER A 8 -43.09 -28.94 10.12
CA SER A 8 -43.64 -27.61 10.30
C SER A 8 -44.35 -27.51 11.64
N GLY A 9 -44.40 -26.31 12.23
CA GLY A 9 -45.33 -25.98 13.29
C GLY A 9 -45.47 -24.47 13.44
N SER A 10 -46.60 -23.94 13.01
CA SER A 10 -47.03 -22.55 13.17
C SER A 10 -48.18 -22.46 14.19
N PHE A 11 -48.28 -21.29 14.83
CA PHE A 11 -49.39 -20.73 15.61
C PHE A 11 -49.72 -21.30 17.01
N CYS A 12 -49.51 -20.46 18.04
CA CYS A 12 -50.60 -19.88 18.84
C CYS A 12 -50.18 -18.56 19.51
N ARG A 13 -51.07 -17.57 19.44
CA ARG A 13 -51.10 -16.37 20.29
C ARG A 13 -51.31 -16.80 21.73
N ASP A 14 -50.64 -16.12 22.66
CA ASP A 14 -51.29 -15.56 23.84
C ASP A 14 -50.43 -14.41 24.38
N GLY A 15 -51.08 -13.26 24.56
CA GLY A 15 -50.48 -12.13 25.24
C GLY A 15 -50.65 -12.29 26.75
N ASN A 16 -49.60 -11.98 27.51
CA ASN A 16 -49.79 -11.24 28.74
C ASN A 16 -48.49 -10.58 29.20
N THR A 17 -48.69 -9.36 29.66
CA THR A 17 -47.76 -8.43 30.29
C THR A 17 -47.15 -9.01 31.57
N GLY A 18 -45.88 -8.72 31.81
CA GLY A 18 -45.19 -9.11 33.05
C GLY A 18 -43.74 -8.66 33.10
N THR A 19 -43.52 -7.43 33.55
CA THR A 19 -42.26 -6.93 34.07
C THR A 19 -41.77 -7.79 35.24
N PHE A 20 -40.48 -8.17 35.28
CA PHE A 20 -39.63 -8.12 36.49
C PHE A 20 -38.15 -8.36 36.16
N HIS A 21 -37.31 -7.48 36.69
CA HIS A 21 -35.84 -7.55 36.80
C HIS A 21 -35.36 -8.89 37.41
N ASN A 22 -34.16 -9.38 37.03
CA ASN A 22 -32.93 -9.09 37.79
C ASN A 22 -31.64 -9.69 37.16
N SER A 23 -30.57 -8.87 37.22
CA SER A 23 -29.20 -9.23 37.61
C SER A 23 -28.48 -10.44 36.98
N SER A 24 -27.57 -10.18 36.03
CA SER A 24 -26.26 -10.88 35.96
C SER A 24 -25.30 -10.26 34.93
N LEU A 25 -25.04 -8.95 35.00
CA LEU A 25 -23.97 -8.30 34.23
C LEU A 25 -23.36 -7.14 35.05
N GLN A 26 -22.56 -7.48 36.07
CA GLN A 26 -21.63 -6.55 36.72
C GLN A 26 -20.38 -7.31 37.19
N ARG A 27 -19.21 -6.68 36.97
CA ARG A 27 -17.81 -7.17 37.03
C ARG A 27 -17.42 -7.88 35.73
N VAL A 28 -16.68 -7.24 34.81
CA VAL A 28 -15.35 -6.66 35.03
C VAL A 28 -15.24 -5.33 34.27
N SER A 29 -15.19 -4.23 35.04
CA SER A 29 -14.63 -2.95 34.63
C SER A 29 -13.65 -2.55 35.72
N SER A 30 -12.37 -2.47 35.36
CA SER A 30 -11.44 -1.51 35.95
C SER A 30 -10.15 -1.49 35.11
N GLU A 31 -9.75 -0.27 34.74
CA GLU A 31 -8.51 0.13 34.04
C GLU A 31 -8.52 0.23 32.51
N PHE A 32 -9.40 1.08 31.98
CA PHE A 32 -9.04 2.09 30.97
C PHE A 32 -9.97 3.30 31.18
N GLN A 33 -9.48 4.37 31.80
CA GLN A 33 -10.18 5.64 31.84
C GLN A 33 -10.08 6.31 30.46
N GLY A 34 -11.00 5.97 29.57
CA GLY A 34 -11.37 6.77 28.40
C GLY A 34 -12.87 7.02 28.47
N GLU A 35 -13.28 8.28 28.48
CA GLU A 35 -14.72 8.63 28.46
C GLU A 35 -15.36 8.12 27.17
N VAL A 36 -16.53 7.49 27.32
CA VAL A 36 -17.34 6.93 26.25
C VAL A 36 -17.85 8.07 25.36
N VAL A 37 -17.56 8.00 24.06
CA VAL A 37 -18.16 8.89 23.05
C VAL A 37 -19.64 8.55 22.95
N VAL A 38 -20.49 9.40 23.54
CA VAL A 38 -21.94 9.28 23.41
C VAL A 38 -22.37 9.79 22.04
N ILE A 39 -22.96 8.89 21.25
CA ILE A 39 -23.61 9.13 19.96
C ILE A 39 -25.11 9.29 20.25
N ASP A 40 -25.78 10.27 19.66
CA ASP A 40 -27.23 10.42 19.82
C ASP A 40 -28.02 9.35 19.04
N ASP A 41 -29.33 9.29 19.27
CA ASP A 41 -30.22 8.30 18.64
C ASP A 41 -30.32 8.43 17.10
N ASN A 42 -29.71 9.47 16.52
CA ASN A 42 -29.61 9.71 15.08
C ASN A 42 -28.19 9.46 14.53
N GLY A 43 -27.28 8.90 15.32
CA GLY A 43 -25.92 8.58 14.87
C GLY A 43 -24.95 9.76 14.84
N LEU A 44 -25.33 10.93 15.37
CA LEU A 44 -24.50 12.14 15.34
C LEU A 44 -23.67 12.31 16.62
N VAL A 45 -22.40 12.69 16.47
CA VAL A 45 -21.52 13.05 17.59
C VAL A 45 -21.92 14.42 18.14
N THR A 46 -22.25 14.46 19.43
CA THR A 46 -22.76 15.67 20.10
C THR A 46 -21.82 16.89 19.97
N PRO A 47 -22.34 18.14 19.93
CA PRO A 47 -21.53 19.36 19.77
C PRO A 47 -20.44 19.54 20.84
N LYS A 48 -20.65 18.97 22.03
CA LYS A 48 -19.69 18.99 23.15
C LYS A 48 -18.46 18.12 22.86
N ASN A 49 -18.65 16.96 22.24
CA ASN A 49 -17.58 16.07 21.79
C ASN A 49 -16.83 16.64 20.57
N ARG A 50 -17.50 17.41 19.70
CA ARG A 50 -16.84 18.13 18.58
C ARG A 50 -15.78 19.14 19.06
N ARG A 51 -16.06 19.91 20.13
CA ARG A 51 -15.09 20.87 20.68
C ARG A 51 -13.88 20.19 21.34
N TYR A 52 -14.12 19.06 22.01
CA TYR A 52 -13.05 18.29 22.65
C TYR A 52 -12.11 17.66 21.62
N MET A 53 -12.65 17.07 20.56
CA MET A 53 -11.85 16.53 19.45
C MET A 53 -11.08 17.64 18.71
N LEU A 54 -11.67 18.84 18.53
CA LEU A 54 -10.96 19.98 17.93
C LEU A 54 -9.72 20.39 18.75
N ALA A 55 -9.83 20.42 20.08
CA ALA A 55 -8.72 20.72 20.96
C ALA A 55 -7.61 19.65 20.89
N GLN A 56 -8.00 18.38 20.78
CA GLN A 56 -7.08 17.25 20.66
C GLN A 56 -6.36 17.23 19.30
N VAL A 57 -7.05 17.56 18.21
CA VAL A 57 -6.44 17.71 16.87
C VAL A 57 -5.44 18.87 16.84
N VAL A 58 -5.79 20.04 17.40
CA VAL A 58 -4.86 21.19 17.45
C VAL A 58 -3.63 20.88 18.32
N GLN A 59 -3.79 20.17 19.44
CA GLN A 59 -2.65 19.74 20.26
C GLN A 59 -1.78 18.69 19.55
N THR A 60 -2.40 17.72 18.86
CA THR A 60 -1.68 16.65 18.16
C THR A 60 -0.91 17.22 16.98
N THR A 61 -1.50 18.12 16.20
CA THR A 61 -0.83 18.81 15.08
C THR A 61 0.33 19.71 15.56
N LYS A 62 0.18 20.41 16.70
CA LYS A 62 1.28 21.19 17.30
C LYS A 62 2.42 20.30 17.81
N ALA A 63 2.11 19.18 18.48
CA ALA A 63 3.11 18.22 18.95
C ALA A 63 3.84 17.51 17.78
N GLN A 64 3.11 17.22 16.70
CA GLN A 64 3.65 16.62 15.48
C GLN A 64 4.55 17.61 14.71
N LEU A 65 4.16 18.90 14.59
CA LEU A 65 5.00 19.93 13.97
C LEU A 65 6.28 20.20 14.78
N ALA A 66 6.20 20.16 16.11
CA ALA A 66 7.37 20.26 16.99
C ALA A 66 8.32 19.07 16.83
N THR A 67 7.79 17.86 16.65
CA THR A 67 8.57 16.65 16.36
C THR A 67 9.21 16.71 14.96
N LEU A 68 8.50 17.27 13.98
CA LEU A 68 8.99 17.55 12.61
C LEU A 68 10.18 18.51 12.63
N LEU A 69 10.10 19.61 13.39
CA LEU A 69 11.17 20.60 13.54
C LEU A 69 12.37 20.08 14.34
N HIS A 70 12.16 19.09 15.21
CA HIS A 70 13.26 18.46 15.97
C HIS A 70 14.04 17.43 15.15
N CYS A 71 13.39 16.74 14.20
CA CYS A 71 14.04 15.80 13.27
C CYS A 71 14.72 16.52 12.08
N VAL A 72 14.21 17.69 11.67
CA VAL A 72 14.74 18.50 10.56
C VAL A 72 15.49 19.74 11.10
N ARG A 73 16.46 19.55 12.01
CA ARG A 73 17.31 20.69 12.41
C ARG A 73 18.23 21.09 11.23
N PRO A 74 18.20 22.35 10.76
CA PRO A 74 19.07 22.83 9.67
C PRO A 74 20.56 22.78 9.99
N GLN A 75 20.96 22.61 11.26
CA GLN A 75 22.37 22.41 11.65
C GLN A 75 23.00 21.15 11.04
N ASN A 76 22.22 20.10 10.75
CA ASN A 76 22.72 18.88 10.09
C ASN A 76 22.86 19.03 8.56
N ILE A 77 22.12 19.97 7.95
CA ILE A 77 22.18 20.26 6.52
C ILE A 77 23.28 21.30 6.22
N ILE A 78 23.48 22.28 7.11
CA ILE A 78 24.54 23.30 6.98
C ILE A 78 25.94 22.71 7.27
N ALA A 79 26.04 21.67 8.10
CA ALA A 79 27.30 20.95 8.33
C ALA A 79 27.82 20.26 7.06
N LEU A 80 26.93 19.83 6.15
CA LEU A 80 27.28 19.20 4.87
C LEU A 80 27.92 20.17 3.86
N CYS A 81 27.60 21.47 3.93
CA CYS A 81 28.21 22.47 3.05
C CYS A 81 29.56 23.03 3.55
N LYS A 82 29.93 22.80 4.83
CA LYS A 82 31.18 23.34 5.41
C LYS A 82 32.34 22.35 5.50
N THR A 83 32.11 21.04 5.37
CA THR A 83 33.18 20.02 5.46
C THR A 83 33.95 19.77 4.16
N ALA A 84 33.67 20.51 3.09
CA ALA A 84 34.42 20.40 1.82
C ALA A 84 35.72 21.22 1.77
N ARG A 85 36.12 21.95 2.82
CA ARG A 85 37.40 22.71 2.83
C ARG A 85 38.12 22.65 4.19
N ARG A 86 39.17 21.82 4.22
CA ARG A 86 40.31 21.72 5.18
C ARG A 86 40.04 21.14 6.58
N PRO A 87 41.00 20.37 7.15
CA PRO A 87 40.90 19.80 8.50
C PRO A 87 41.52 20.73 9.55
N PRO A 88 41.08 20.66 10.82
CA PRO A 88 41.98 20.96 11.92
C PRO A 88 42.04 19.89 13.03
N ARG A 89 43.29 19.65 13.41
CA ARG A 89 43.93 19.16 14.63
C ARG A 89 43.09 18.64 15.82
N ASP A 90 43.55 17.45 16.24
CA ASP A 90 43.57 16.78 17.54
C ASP A 90 43.33 17.63 18.80
N ARG A 91 42.41 17.15 19.66
CA ARG A 91 42.53 17.30 21.13
C ARG A 91 41.88 16.11 21.84
N ARG A 92 42.70 15.41 22.63
CA ARG A 92 42.36 14.25 23.49
C ARG A 92 41.47 14.66 24.67
N GLN A 93 40.50 13.81 25.03
CA GLN A 93 40.30 13.25 26.39
C GLN A 93 39.09 12.28 26.42
N GLY A 94 39.20 11.17 27.16
CA GLY A 94 38.08 10.25 27.44
C GLY A 94 38.41 8.75 27.38
N THR A 95 39.48 8.31 28.02
CA THR A 95 39.88 6.91 28.23
C THR A 95 38.96 6.28 29.28
N ILE A 96 38.13 5.27 28.96
CA ILE A 96 38.31 3.87 29.40
C ILE A 96 37.47 2.89 28.54
N LYS A 97 36.57 3.38 27.67
CA LYS A 97 35.75 2.53 26.77
C LYS A 97 36.45 2.11 25.47
N ARG A 98 37.68 2.61 25.27
CA ARG A 98 38.44 2.53 24.01
C ARG A 98 39.20 1.21 23.83
N SER A 99 39.31 0.34 24.84
CA SER A 99 40.15 -0.86 24.76
C SER A 99 39.57 -1.95 23.84
N ARG A 100 38.25 -2.16 23.83
CA ARG A 100 37.59 -3.13 22.94
C ARG A 100 37.59 -2.69 21.47
N GLU A 101 37.26 -1.42 21.20
CA GLU A 101 37.30 -0.86 19.83
C GLU A 101 38.74 -0.77 19.27
N LEU A 102 39.75 -0.51 20.12
CA LEU A 102 41.15 -0.55 19.66
C LEU A 102 41.62 -1.97 19.37
N GLN A 103 41.06 -2.97 20.05
CA GLN A 103 41.44 -4.38 19.87
C GLN A 103 40.81 -4.95 18.58
N GLU A 104 39.54 -4.64 18.31
CA GLU A 104 38.88 -4.93 17.03
C GLU A 104 39.53 -4.16 15.86
N SER A 105 39.85 -2.87 16.04
CA SER A 105 40.53 -2.05 15.02
C SER A 105 41.97 -2.50 14.75
N ARG A 106 42.70 -3.00 15.74
CA ARG A 106 44.07 -3.52 15.57
C ARG A 106 44.10 -4.92 14.96
N GLN A 107 43.11 -5.78 15.24
CA GLN A 107 42.96 -7.07 14.55
C GLN A 107 42.53 -6.87 13.09
N MET A 108 41.59 -5.97 12.82
CA MET A 108 41.18 -5.60 11.46
C MET A 108 42.35 -5.02 10.63
N LYS A 109 43.19 -4.17 11.22
CA LYS A 109 44.37 -3.60 10.54
C LYS A 109 45.49 -4.59 10.26
N ARG A 110 45.60 -5.69 11.01
CA ARG A 110 46.54 -6.77 10.67
C ARG A 110 46.01 -7.63 9.53
N PHE A 111 44.71 -7.88 9.49
CA PHE A 111 44.08 -8.67 8.43
C PHE A 111 44.08 -7.96 7.05
N ILE A 112 43.96 -6.62 7.04
CA ILE A 112 44.04 -5.81 5.80
C ILE A 112 45.43 -5.90 5.13
N ARG A 113 46.49 -6.28 5.85
CA ARG A 113 47.85 -6.35 5.30
C ARG A 113 48.16 -7.64 4.54
N GLU A 114 47.28 -8.65 4.60
CA GLU A 114 47.52 -9.99 4.04
C GLU A 114 46.63 -10.34 2.83
N ARG A 115 45.75 -9.45 2.38
CA ARG A 115 44.89 -9.70 1.22
C ARG A 115 45.37 -8.92 0.01
N GLU A 116 45.96 -9.62 -0.96
CA GLU A 116 46.18 -9.05 -2.30
C GLU A 116 44.83 -8.74 -2.98
N PRO A 117 44.71 -7.59 -3.66
CA PRO A 117 43.47 -7.22 -4.34
C PRO A 117 43.23 -8.12 -5.57
N SER A 118 42.01 -8.67 -5.66
CA SER A 118 41.53 -9.45 -6.80
C SER A 118 41.43 -8.59 -8.07
N PRO A 119 41.87 -9.07 -9.25
CA PRO A 119 41.97 -8.25 -10.45
C PRO A 119 40.75 -8.40 -11.36
N PHE A 120 39.54 -8.03 -10.95
CA PHE A 120 38.43 -7.88 -11.91
C PHE A 120 37.38 -6.87 -11.42
N GLY A 121 37.22 -5.78 -12.18
CA GLY A 121 35.98 -4.98 -12.22
C GLY A 121 35.90 -3.73 -11.34
N SER A 122 36.89 -2.84 -11.37
CA SER A 122 36.75 -1.50 -10.79
C SER A 122 35.87 -0.60 -11.69
N GLN A 123 34.55 -0.67 -11.52
CA GLN A 123 33.67 0.40 -11.97
C GLN A 123 33.71 1.49 -10.90
N CYS A 124 34.27 2.65 -11.26
CA CYS A 124 34.51 3.77 -10.35
C CYS A 124 33.17 4.39 -9.91
N SER A 125 32.53 3.84 -8.87
CA SER A 125 31.41 4.52 -8.22
C SER A 125 31.96 5.70 -7.42
N PHE A 126 31.58 6.92 -7.79
CA PHE A 126 31.89 8.14 -7.03
C PHE A 126 31.11 8.22 -5.70
N LEU A 127 30.17 7.31 -5.45
CA LEU A 127 29.30 7.30 -4.28
C LEU A 127 29.66 6.15 -3.34
N THR A 128 29.58 6.42 -2.04
CA THR A 128 29.63 5.36 -1.01
C THR A 128 28.37 4.50 -1.08
N VAL A 129 28.45 3.24 -0.63
CA VAL A 129 27.27 2.34 -0.62
C VAL A 129 26.16 2.92 0.24
N GLN A 130 26.51 3.59 1.34
CA GLN A 130 25.53 4.29 2.17
C GLN A 130 24.79 5.40 1.41
N GLN A 131 25.45 6.12 0.50
CA GLN A 131 24.82 7.17 -0.31
C GLN A 131 23.89 6.58 -1.38
N GLU A 132 24.28 5.48 -2.02
CA GLU A 132 23.43 4.78 -3.00
C GLU A 132 22.14 4.25 -2.35
N LEU A 133 22.28 3.57 -1.20
CA LEU A 133 21.14 3.11 -0.40
C LEU A 133 20.22 4.26 0.02
N LEU A 134 20.81 5.39 0.43
CA LEU A 134 20.03 6.57 0.82
C LEU A 134 19.26 7.17 -0.35
N ALA A 135 19.87 7.28 -1.53
CA ALA A 135 19.21 7.82 -2.72
C ALA A 135 17.99 6.98 -3.12
N VAL A 136 18.15 5.65 -3.13
CA VAL A 136 17.05 4.73 -3.45
C VAL A 136 15.96 4.75 -2.37
N TRP A 137 16.32 4.86 -1.09
CA TRP A 137 15.35 4.99 -0.01
C TRP A 137 14.55 6.29 -0.07
N ILE A 138 15.17 7.41 -0.49
CA ILE A 138 14.43 8.65 -0.75
C ILE A 138 13.41 8.42 -1.87
N ALA A 139 13.83 7.81 -2.97
CA ALA A 139 12.97 7.57 -4.12
C ALA A 139 11.80 6.61 -3.83
N LEU A 140 12.05 5.50 -3.11
CA LEU A 140 11.04 4.46 -2.87
C LEU A 140 10.27 4.62 -1.56
N GLY A 141 10.76 5.42 -0.63
CA GLY A 141 10.12 5.63 0.68
C GLY A 141 9.58 7.05 0.83
N VAL A 142 10.45 8.04 0.76
CA VAL A 142 10.11 9.44 1.09
C VAL A 142 9.22 10.08 0.03
N VAL A 143 9.52 9.90 -1.26
CA VAL A 143 8.71 10.48 -2.35
C VAL A 143 7.27 9.97 -2.31
N PRO A 144 6.98 8.65 -2.24
CA PRO A 144 5.62 8.14 -2.07
C PRO A 144 4.93 8.70 -0.82
N LEU A 145 5.63 8.82 0.31
CA LEU A 145 5.05 9.41 1.51
C LEU A 145 4.64 10.88 1.30
N ILE A 146 5.47 11.68 0.63
CA ILE A 146 5.13 13.09 0.33
C ILE A 146 3.89 13.17 -0.56
N LEU A 147 3.81 12.33 -1.59
CA LEU A 147 2.64 12.24 -2.45
C LEU A 147 1.39 11.87 -1.65
N GLN A 148 1.51 10.88 -0.78
CA GLN A 148 0.41 10.43 0.07
C GLN A 148 -0.04 11.50 1.08
N ILE A 149 0.90 12.26 1.67
CA ILE A 149 0.58 13.41 2.54
C ILE A 149 -0.17 14.49 1.75
N ARG A 150 0.27 14.78 0.52
CA ARG A 150 -0.42 15.72 -0.36
C ARG A 150 -1.84 15.25 -0.64
N SER A 151 -2.01 13.97 -1.00
CA SER A 151 -3.30 13.37 -1.26
C SER A 151 -4.24 13.48 -0.06
N TYR A 152 -3.78 13.05 1.11
CA TYR A 152 -4.52 13.14 2.37
C TYR A 152 -4.92 14.59 2.68
N ALA A 153 -4.02 15.55 2.48
CA ALA A 153 -4.28 16.96 2.71
C ALA A 153 -5.31 17.57 1.76
N GLN A 154 -5.58 16.97 0.59
CA GLN A 154 -6.66 17.40 -0.30
C GLN A 154 -8.01 16.92 0.23
N PHE A 155 -8.10 15.67 0.66
CA PHE A 155 -9.37 15.06 1.08
C PHE A 155 -9.81 15.37 2.51
N VAL A 156 -8.88 15.70 3.41
CA VAL A 156 -9.21 16.06 4.80
C VAL A 156 -9.72 17.50 4.94
N ARG A 157 -9.57 18.33 3.91
CA ARG A 157 -10.03 19.71 3.96
C ARG A 157 -11.56 19.74 3.94
N PRO A 158 -12.19 20.60 4.75
CA PRO A 158 -13.62 20.83 4.63
C PRO A 158 -13.97 21.33 3.23
N HIS A 159 -15.01 20.77 2.64
CA HIS A 159 -15.53 21.15 1.34
C HIS A 159 -16.96 21.68 1.46
N LYS A 160 -17.44 22.36 0.41
CA LYS A 160 -18.82 22.85 0.31
C LYS A 160 -19.40 22.42 -1.02
N ILE A 161 -20.68 22.07 -1.01
CA ILE A 161 -21.44 21.83 -2.23
C ILE A 161 -21.86 23.18 -2.80
N ALA A 162 -21.79 23.33 -4.12
CA ALA A 162 -22.27 24.53 -4.80
C ALA A 162 -23.76 24.76 -4.50
N GLU A 163 -24.14 26.01 -4.24
CA GLU A 163 -25.51 26.36 -3.81
C GLU A 163 -26.57 25.88 -4.81
N VAL A 164 -26.28 25.98 -6.11
CA VAL A 164 -27.15 25.53 -7.21
C VAL A 164 -27.38 24.02 -7.24
N LEU A 165 -26.54 23.22 -6.57
CA LEU A 165 -26.64 21.76 -6.53
C LEU A 165 -27.27 21.23 -5.24
N ALA A 166 -27.43 22.09 -4.22
CA ALA A 166 -28.07 21.73 -2.97
C ALA A 166 -29.59 21.86 -3.11
N VAL A 167 -30.32 20.80 -2.80
CA VAL A 167 -31.79 20.79 -2.93
C VAL A 167 -32.42 21.40 -1.67
N PRO A 168 -33.33 22.39 -1.79
CA PRO A 168 -34.04 22.94 -0.64
C PRO A 168 -34.90 21.88 0.07
N PRO A 169 -35.05 21.92 1.41
CA PRO A 169 -35.70 20.86 2.18
C PRO A 169 -37.18 20.58 1.85
N GLU A 170 -37.87 21.56 1.26
CA GLU A 170 -39.31 21.50 0.99
C GLU A 170 -39.64 20.89 -0.39
N GLN A 171 -38.61 20.60 -1.20
CA GLN A 171 -38.81 20.19 -2.58
C GLN A 171 -39.18 18.72 -2.71
N GLN A 172 -40.21 18.43 -3.50
CA GLN A 172 -40.62 17.05 -3.78
C GLN A 172 -39.77 16.41 -4.88
N GLN A 173 -39.51 15.12 -4.68
CA GLN A 173 -38.81 14.26 -5.62
C GLN A 173 -39.75 13.87 -6.78
N GLU A 174 -39.30 14.09 -8.01
CA GLU A 174 -40.04 13.75 -9.22
C GLU A 174 -39.31 12.68 -10.05
N THR A 175 -40.07 11.76 -10.66
CA THR A 175 -39.53 10.66 -11.48
C THR A 175 -40.18 10.56 -12.86
N ALA A 176 -41.09 11.47 -13.21
CA ALA A 176 -41.79 11.44 -14.50
C ALA A 176 -40.90 11.98 -15.63
N ASN A 177 -40.89 11.30 -16.78
CA ASN A 177 -40.15 11.69 -17.99
C ASN A 177 -38.64 11.94 -17.77
N LEU A 178 -38.01 11.11 -16.93
CA LEU A 178 -36.60 11.25 -16.53
C LEU A 178 -35.62 11.48 -17.69
N THR A 179 -35.74 10.73 -18.78
CA THR A 179 -34.81 10.84 -19.92
C THR A 179 -34.96 12.13 -20.72
N GLU A 180 -36.11 12.80 -20.62
CA GLU A 180 -36.36 14.08 -21.29
C GLU A 180 -35.91 15.25 -20.41
N VAL A 181 -36.19 15.15 -19.10
CA VAL A 181 -35.87 16.19 -18.12
C VAL A 181 -34.39 16.19 -17.73
N CYS A 182 -33.81 15.00 -17.60
CA CYS A 182 -32.43 14.75 -17.18
C CYS A 182 -31.66 14.07 -18.34
N PRO A 183 -31.23 14.83 -19.37
CA PRO A 183 -30.83 14.26 -20.65
C PRO A 183 -29.39 13.72 -20.68
N VAL A 184 -28.63 13.81 -19.59
CA VAL A 184 -27.22 13.41 -19.56
C VAL A 184 -27.10 11.89 -19.44
N GLU A 185 -26.38 11.27 -20.38
CA GLU A 185 -26.22 9.81 -20.45
C GLU A 185 -24.83 9.33 -19.99
N ALA A 186 -23.82 10.21 -20.04
CA ALA A 186 -22.45 9.89 -19.64
C ALA A 186 -21.64 11.12 -19.22
N PHE A 187 -20.63 10.87 -18.37
CA PHE A 187 -19.59 11.82 -18.04
C PHE A 187 -18.25 11.40 -18.66
N VAL A 188 -17.49 12.40 -19.12
CA VAL A 188 -16.08 12.25 -19.45
C VAL A 188 -15.29 13.04 -18.43
N LEU A 189 -14.65 12.32 -17.50
CA LEU A 189 -13.85 12.85 -16.42
C LEU A 189 -12.45 12.26 -16.49
N ALA A 190 -11.44 13.12 -16.44
CA ALA A 190 -10.03 12.77 -16.57
C ALA A 190 -9.67 11.88 -17.78
N GLY A 191 -10.35 12.12 -18.92
CA GLY A 191 -10.20 11.31 -20.14
C GLY A 191 -10.82 9.90 -20.05
N VAL A 192 -11.48 9.56 -18.94
CA VAL A 192 -12.19 8.30 -18.73
C VAL A 192 -13.68 8.51 -18.94
N TRP A 193 -14.32 7.53 -19.56
CA TRP A 193 -15.77 7.48 -19.77
C TRP A 193 -16.45 6.90 -18.54
N TRP A 194 -17.53 7.53 -18.08
CA TRP A 194 -18.36 7.10 -16.94
C TRP A 194 -19.82 7.04 -17.36
N ASN A 195 -20.43 5.87 -17.15
CA ASN A 195 -21.85 5.70 -17.43
C ASN A 195 -22.66 6.20 -16.25
N ILE A 196 -23.66 7.02 -16.51
CA ILE A 196 -24.55 7.50 -15.46
C ILE A 196 -25.99 7.10 -15.75
N GLU A 197 -26.79 7.15 -14.69
CA GLU A 197 -28.23 6.91 -14.75
C GLU A 197 -28.95 7.90 -13.84
N PRO A 198 -29.78 8.80 -14.39
CA PRO A 198 -30.61 9.68 -13.57
C PRO A 198 -31.72 8.87 -12.89
N THR A 199 -31.95 9.10 -11.60
CA THR A 199 -32.97 8.36 -10.84
C THR A 199 -34.19 9.21 -10.50
N HIS A 200 -33.99 10.51 -10.25
CA HIS A 200 -35.03 11.47 -9.93
C HIS A 200 -34.53 12.91 -10.16
N TYR A 201 -35.43 13.87 -10.09
CA TYR A 201 -35.09 15.30 -10.17
C TYR A 201 -35.94 16.15 -9.23
N TYR A 202 -35.50 17.40 -9.09
CA TYR A 202 -36.12 18.42 -8.27
C TYR A 202 -36.27 19.70 -9.07
N TYR A 203 -37.42 20.37 -8.93
CA TYR A 203 -37.61 21.73 -9.42
C TYR A 203 -37.06 22.73 -8.40
N THR A 204 -36.22 23.66 -8.82
CA THR A 204 -35.75 24.76 -7.99
C THR A 204 -36.00 26.09 -8.69
N GLU A 205 -35.83 27.20 -7.98
CA GLU A 205 -35.96 28.54 -8.57
C GLU A 205 -34.96 28.75 -9.72
N ASP A 206 -33.75 28.18 -9.59
CA ASP A 206 -32.67 28.32 -10.56
C ASP A 206 -32.84 27.39 -11.78
N GLY A 207 -33.51 26.24 -11.62
CA GLY A 207 -33.84 25.33 -12.70
C GLY A 207 -34.14 23.91 -12.22
N ILE A 208 -33.60 22.92 -12.92
CA ILE A 208 -33.85 21.51 -12.61
C ILE A 208 -32.55 20.90 -12.11
N ILE A 209 -32.61 20.30 -10.92
CA ILE A 209 -31.51 19.53 -10.34
C ILE A 209 -31.82 18.05 -10.57
N CYS A 210 -30.94 17.37 -11.28
CA CYS A 210 -31.07 15.95 -11.57
C CYS A 210 -30.16 15.14 -10.65
N HIS A 211 -30.72 14.21 -9.91
CA HIS A 211 -29.94 13.23 -9.16
C HIS A 211 -29.52 12.09 -10.09
N THR A 212 -28.24 11.71 -10.00
CA THR A 212 -27.63 10.70 -10.85
C THR A 212 -26.80 9.72 -10.04
N VAL A 213 -26.76 8.49 -10.53
CA VAL A 213 -25.90 7.45 -9.97
C VAL A 213 -24.92 6.96 -11.02
N VAL A 214 -23.77 6.48 -10.55
CA VAL A 214 -22.82 5.68 -11.34
C VAL A 214 -22.89 4.25 -10.79
N PRO A 215 -23.75 3.38 -11.34
CA PRO A 215 -24.06 2.09 -10.73
C PRO A 215 -22.82 1.20 -10.53
N GLN A 216 -21.84 1.30 -11.43
CA GLN A 216 -20.62 0.48 -11.38
C GLN A 216 -19.75 0.77 -10.16
N TYR A 217 -19.87 1.97 -9.58
CA TYR A 217 -18.96 2.46 -8.54
C TYR A 217 -19.67 2.90 -7.26
N ASN A 218 -20.99 2.68 -7.18
CA ASN A 218 -21.81 3.12 -6.06
C ASN A 218 -21.58 4.60 -5.74
N THR A 219 -21.63 5.41 -6.79
CA THR A 219 -21.47 6.86 -6.73
C THR A 219 -22.83 7.51 -6.87
N HIS A 220 -23.10 8.54 -6.07
CA HIS A 220 -24.35 9.28 -6.03
C HIS A 220 -24.07 10.77 -6.07
N GLY A 221 -24.97 11.55 -6.67
CA GLY A 221 -24.85 12.99 -6.60
C GLY A 221 -25.81 13.71 -7.53
N ASN A 222 -25.67 15.04 -7.58
CA ASN A 222 -26.57 15.88 -8.35
C ASN A 222 -25.82 16.61 -9.45
N TYR A 223 -26.52 16.88 -10.55
CA TYR A 223 -26.05 17.79 -11.58
C TYR A 223 -27.10 18.83 -11.93
N PHE A 224 -26.61 19.98 -12.40
CA PHE A 224 -27.40 21.09 -12.89
C PHE A 224 -26.87 21.55 -14.24
N ILE A 225 -27.77 21.76 -15.20
CA ILE A 225 -27.44 22.27 -16.54
C ILE A 225 -27.90 23.72 -16.66
N GLY A 226 -26.97 24.60 -17.03
CA GLY A 226 -27.25 26.01 -17.29
C GLY A 226 -28.12 26.22 -18.53
N LYS A 227 -28.92 27.30 -18.52
CA LYS A 227 -29.88 27.63 -19.60
C LYS A 227 -29.19 28.19 -20.85
N SER A 228 -28.00 28.76 -20.71
CA SER A 228 -27.28 29.47 -21.77
C SER A 228 -26.18 28.63 -22.40
N LYS A 229 -25.99 28.80 -23.71
CA LYS A 229 -24.87 28.17 -24.43
C LYS A 229 -23.55 28.83 -24.02
N VAL A 230 -22.52 28.02 -23.84
CA VAL A 230 -21.17 28.45 -23.45
C VAL A 230 -20.11 27.83 -24.36
N ALA A 231 -18.90 28.38 -24.34
CA ALA A 231 -17.78 27.77 -25.05
C ALA A 231 -17.51 26.36 -24.49
N PRO A 232 -17.25 25.36 -25.35
CA PRO A 232 -17.04 23.98 -24.92
C PRO A 232 -15.81 23.85 -24.02
N TYR A 233 -15.86 22.92 -23.07
CA TYR A 233 -14.70 22.59 -22.25
C TYR A 233 -13.57 22.00 -23.11
N ARG A 234 -12.31 22.17 -22.71
CA ARG A 234 -11.12 21.85 -23.53
C ARG A 234 -11.02 20.40 -24.02
N THR A 235 -11.64 19.45 -23.30
CA THR A 235 -11.66 18.02 -23.65
C THR A 235 -12.87 17.63 -24.52
N SER A 236 -13.78 18.57 -24.79
CA SER A 236 -14.95 18.34 -25.63
C SER A 236 -14.54 18.20 -27.10
N PRO A 237 -15.21 17.33 -27.87
CA PRO A 237 -14.95 17.19 -29.30
C PRO A 237 -15.41 18.41 -30.08
N ALA A 238 -14.79 18.64 -31.24
CA ALA A 238 -15.10 19.77 -32.12
C ALA A 238 -16.58 19.82 -32.58
N SER A 239 -17.28 18.69 -32.56
CA SER A 239 -18.71 18.62 -32.87
C SER A 239 -19.61 19.35 -31.87
N CYS A 240 -19.12 19.64 -30.66
CA CYS A 240 -19.88 20.23 -29.55
C CYS A 240 -19.74 21.76 -29.44
N VAL A 241 -18.97 22.41 -30.31
CA VAL A 241 -18.63 23.85 -30.21
C VAL A 241 -19.84 24.77 -30.11
N ASN A 242 -20.92 24.48 -30.84
CA ASN A 242 -22.12 25.33 -30.87
C ASN A 242 -23.27 24.81 -30.00
N ASP A 243 -23.10 23.68 -29.31
CA ASP A 243 -24.18 22.96 -28.62
C ASP A 243 -23.75 22.52 -27.22
N SER A 244 -22.92 23.37 -26.58
CA SER A 244 -22.41 23.18 -25.23
C SER A 244 -23.13 24.10 -24.23
N PHE A 245 -23.54 23.54 -23.10
CA PHE A 245 -24.16 24.22 -21.97
C PHE A 245 -23.28 24.06 -20.74
N GLU A 246 -23.30 25.03 -19.83
CA GLU A 246 -22.59 24.89 -18.56
C GLU A 246 -23.21 23.75 -17.76
N ILE A 247 -22.37 22.93 -17.13
CA ILE A 247 -22.82 21.90 -16.19
C ILE A 247 -21.98 21.96 -14.92
N GLN A 248 -22.66 21.88 -13.78
CA GLN A 248 -22.05 21.67 -12.49
C GLN A 248 -22.54 20.34 -11.94
N VAL A 249 -21.63 19.59 -11.33
CA VAL A 249 -21.91 18.26 -10.79
C VAL A 249 -21.23 18.16 -9.43
N TYR A 250 -21.85 17.46 -8.49
CA TYR A 250 -21.09 16.86 -7.42
C TYR A 250 -21.37 15.37 -7.36
N LEU A 251 -20.37 14.62 -6.95
CA LEU A 251 -20.44 13.18 -6.75
C LEU A 251 -19.87 12.85 -5.38
N TYR A 252 -20.54 11.93 -4.69
CA TYR A 252 -19.99 11.19 -3.57
C TYR A 252 -19.79 9.74 -3.99
N HIS A 253 -18.57 9.26 -3.82
CA HIS A 253 -18.23 7.86 -4.03
C HIS A 253 -18.15 7.15 -2.68
N ALA A 254 -18.97 6.11 -2.54
CA ALA A 254 -18.95 5.27 -1.36
C ALA A 254 -17.56 4.65 -1.14
N SER A 255 -17.03 4.76 0.08
CA SER A 255 -15.82 4.03 0.49
C SER A 255 -16.19 2.71 1.18
N ILE A 256 -15.19 1.91 1.52
CA ILE A 256 -15.34 0.72 2.36
C ILE A 256 -15.60 1.10 3.83
N GLY A 257 -15.20 2.31 4.24
CA GLY A 257 -15.46 2.87 5.58
C GLY A 257 -16.80 3.59 5.71
N PHE A 258 -17.06 4.21 6.86
CA PHE A 258 -18.25 5.04 7.14
C PHE A 258 -18.20 6.44 6.49
N TYR A 259 -17.43 6.61 5.41
CA TYR A 259 -17.28 7.90 4.75
C TYR A 259 -17.31 7.73 3.23
N SER A 260 -17.51 8.85 2.53
CA SER A 260 -17.51 8.92 1.07
C SER A 260 -16.57 10.01 0.58
N PHE A 261 -15.98 9.78 -0.58
CA PHE A 261 -15.14 10.76 -1.27
C PHE A 261 -16.01 11.72 -2.06
N TYR A 262 -15.78 13.01 -1.88
CA TYR A 262 -16.48 14.09 -2.56
C TYR A 262 -15.66 14.59 -3.74
N GLU A 263 -16.35 14.75 -4.87
CA GLU A 263 -15.85 15.38 -6.08
C GLU A 263 -16.86 16.47 -6.47
N GLY A 264 -16.41 17.72 -6.47
CA GLY A 264 -17.13 18.86 -7.03
C GLY A 264 -16.55 19.16 -8.41
N GLU A 265 -17.39 19.13 -9.43
CA GLU A 265 -16.99 19.11 -10.83
C GLU A 265 -17.69 20.19 -11.63
N VAL A 266 -16.95 20.77 -12.57
CA VAL A 266 -17.45 21.80 -13.49
C VAL A 266 -17.07 21.45 -14.91
N GLY A 267 -17.88 21.87 -15.87
CA GLY A 267 -17.56 21.63 -17.28
C GLY A 267 -18.68 22.02 -18.22
N THR A 268 -18.79 21.27 -19.32
CA THR A 268 -19.81 21.52 -20.34
C THR A 268 -20.56 20.27 -20.77
N TYR A 269 -21.88 20.38 -20.84
CA TYR A 269 -22.77 19.37 -21.42
C TYR A 269 -22.98 19.60 -22.92
N CYS A 270 -22.73 18.58 -23.74
CA CYS A 270 -22.96 18.62 -25.18
C CYS A 270 -24.30 17.98 -25.53
N SER A 271 -25.27 18.77 -26.01
CA SER A 271 -26.62 18.27 -26.28
C SER A 271 -26.70 17.30 -27.46
N LYS A 272 -25.82 17.43 -28.46
CA LYS A 272 -25.74 16.51 -29.61
C LYS A 272 -25.35 15.08 -29.22
N GLY A 273 -24.42 14.96 -28.27
CA GLY A 273 -23.87 13.68 -27.83
C GLY A 273 -24.41 13.22 -26.47
N LYS A 274 -25.29 14.01 -25.84
CA LYS A 274 -25.82 13.79 -24.48
C LYS A 274 -24.76 13.45 -23.43
N THR A 275 -23.56 14.00 -23.61
CA THR A 275 -22.38 13.70 -22.81
C THR A 275 -21.88 14.97 -22.16
N ALA A 276 -21.54 14.91 -20.88
CA ALA A 276 -20.92 16.01 -20.16
C ALA A 276 -19.41 15.80 -20.02
N TYR A 277 -18.65 16.83 -20.39
CA TYR A 277 -17.19 16.88 -20.31
C TYR A 277 -16.83 17.75 -19.12
N ILE A 278 -16.33 17.11 -18.07
CA ILE A 278 -16.21 17.72 -16.74
C ILE A 278 -14.79 17.55 -16.21
N ALA A 279 -14.44 18.40 -15.24
CA ALA A 279 -13.19 18.33 -14.51
C ALA A 279 -13.45 18.63 -13.03
N VAL A 280 -12.68 17.97 -12.17
CA VAL A 280 -12.75 18.21 -10.73
C VAL A 280 -12.20 19.59 -10.39
N GLU A 281 -13.00 20.37 -9.68
CA GLU A 281 -12.61 21.65 -9.09
C GLU A 281 -12.29 21.49 -7.59
N VAL A 282 -13.10 20.72 -6.88
CA VAL A 282 -13.01 20.55 -5.43
C VAL A 282 -13.02 19.07 -5.06
N LEU A 283 -12.14 18.70 -4.12
CA LEU A 283 -12.10 17.38 -3.51
C LEU A 283 -12.38 17.48 -2.02
N GLY A 284 -12.97 16.44 -1.45
CA GLY A 284 -13.22 16.37 -0.03
C GLY A 284 -13.67 14.98 0.42
N THR A 285 -14.06 14.85 1.68
CA THR A 285 -14.62 13.63 2.24
C THR A 285 -15.70 13.96 3.25
N TYR A 286 -16.71 13.10 3.38
CA TYR A 286 -17.77 13.28 4.36
C TYR A 286 -18.18 11.96 5.01
N ASP A 287 -18.49 11.99 6.31
CA ASP A 287 -18.90 10.80 7.10
C ASP A 287 -20.34 10.38 6.77
N ILE A 288 -20.54 9.91 5.53
CA ILE A 288 -21.81 9.42 4.99
C ILE A 288 -21.53 8.22 4.09
N ASN A 289 -22.41 7.20 4.10
CA ASN A 289 -22.33 6.07 3.18
C ASN A 289 -23.68 5.32 3.11
N GLY A 290 -23.81 4.36 2.20
CA GLY A 290 -24.97 3.47 2.09
C GLY A 290 -26.24 4.19 1.66
N SER A 291 -27.38 3.80 2.23
CA SER A 291 -28.69 4.40 1.89
C SER A 291 -28.76 5.89 2.25
N ILE A 292 -28.12 6.30 3.35
CA ILE A 292 -28.09 7.70 3.78
C ILE A 292 -27.42 8.58 2.73
N LEU A 293 -26.43 8.05 2.00
CA LEU A 293 -25.80 8.77 0.89
C LEU A 293 -26.73 8.91 -0.32
N ALA A 294 -27.51 7.86 -0.62
CA ALA A 294 -28.46 7.90 -1.74
C ALA A 294 -29.59 8.92 -1.51
N ASP A 295 -29.97 9.12 -0.25
CA ASP A 295 -31.02 10.07 0.17
C ASP A 295 -30.46 11.48 0.48
N ASP A 296 -29.15 11.72 0.32
CA ASP A 296 -28.53 13.01 0.63
C ASP A 296 -28.85 14.07 -0.43
N THR A 297 -29.61 15.08 -0.02
CA THR A 297 -30.03 16.22 -0.83
C THR A 297 -28.97 17.33 -0.93
N GLY A 298 -27.82 17.15 -0.26
CA GLY A 298 -26.77 18.15 -0.18
C GLY A 298 -27.05 19.24 0.86
N SER A 299 -26.05 20.08 1.14
CA SER A 299 -26.16 21.24 2.03
C SER A 299 -25.08 22.26 1.69
N THR A 300 -25.36 23.54 1.95
CA THR A 300 -24.39 24.64 1.79
C THR A 300 -23.40 24.76 2.95
N ASP A 301 -23.67 24.05 4.05
CA ASP A 301 -22.77 23.94 5.19
C ASP A 301 -21.45 23.24 4.83
N PRO A 302 -20.31 23.65 5.43
CA PRO A 302 -19.05 22.94 5.27
C PRO A 302 -19.16 21.49 5.75
N ARG A 303 -18.73 20.56 4.91
CA ARG A 303 -18.70 19.11 5.18
C ARG A 303 -17.26 18.63 5.31
N VAL A 304 -17.03 17.66 6.20
CA VAL A 304 -15.72 17.04 6.42
C VAL A 304 -15.89 15.64 7.02
N SER A 305 -14.97 14.72 6.71
CA SER A 305 -14.91 13.40 7.35
C SER A 305 -13.90 13.40 8.48
N TYR A 306 -14.39 13.15 9.70
CA TYR A 306 -13.53 12.90 10.85
C TYR A 306 -12.94 11.48 10.79
N TRP A 307 -13.69 10.52 10.23
CA TRP A 307 -13.21 9.15 10.09
C TRP A 307 -11.98 9.08 9.18
N TYR A 308 -12.09 9.63 7.97
CA TYR A 308 -10.99 9.71 7.02
C TYR A 308 -9.81 10.47 7.61
N GLY A 309 -10.07 11.61 8.28
CA GLY A 309 -9.04 12.38 8.96
C GLY A 309 -8.25 11.55 9.98
N ILE A 310 -8.94 10.83 10.87
CA ILE A 310 -8.27 10.03 11.90
C ILE A 310 -7.55 8.82 11.30
N VAL A 311 -8.24 8.01 10.49
CA VAL A 311 -7.67 6.77 9.93
C VAL A 311 -6.53 7.09 8.97
N GLY A 312 -6.70 8.10 8.12
CA GLY A 312 -5.66 8.58 7.21
C GLY A 312 -4.44 9.10 7.98
N ALA A 313 -4.63 9.86 9.06
CA ALA A 313 -3.52 10.30 9.90
C ALA A 313 -2.78 9.13 10.56
N VAL A 314 -3.50 8.13 11.09
CA VAL A 314 -2.90 6.92 11.66
C VAL A 314 -2.07 6.19 10.61
N TRP A 315 -2.58 6.07 9.38
CA TRP A 315 -1.86 5.44 8.28
C TRP A 315 -0.59 6.19 7.89
N LEU A 316 -0.63 7.53 7.81
CA LEU A 316 0.54 8.36 7.53
C LEU A 316 1.60 8.25 8.63
N VAL A 317 1.20 8.27 9.89
CA VAL A 317 2.11 8.08 11.04
C VAL A 317 2.76 6.70 10.96
N TYR A 318 1.97 5.66 10.69
CA TYR A 318 2.48 4.31 10.51
C TYR A 318 3.54 4.24 9.40
N ARG A 319 3.25 4.79 8.22
CA ARG A 319 4.17 4.85 7.09
C ARG A 319 5.46 5.59 7.43
N LEU A 320 5.35 6.72 8.11
CA LEU A 320 6.51 7.48 8.57
C LEU A 320 7.42 6.64 9.48
N LEU A 321 6.84 5.91 10.44
CA LEU A 321 7.60 5.02 11.33
C LEU A 321 8.35 3.91 10.57
N ILE A 322 7.71 3.31 9.56
CA ILE A 322 8.34 2.31 8.69
C ILE A 322 9.52 2.91 7.91
N ILE A 323 9.34 4.12 7.38
CA ILE A 323 10.38 4.85 6.65
C ILE A 323 11.57 5.19 7.57
N CYS A 324 11.30 5.65 8.80
CA CYS A 324 12.34 5.89 9.81
C CYS A 324 13.10 4.62 10.22
N ARG A 325 12.38 3.49 10.35
CA ARG A 325 12.99 2.18 10.59
C ARG A 325 13.90 1.79 9.42
N GLY A 326 13.42 1.90 8.18
CA GLY A 326 14.19 1.62 6.97
C GLY A 326 15.47 2.45 6.87
N TYR A 327 15.39 3.75 7.17
CA TYR A 327 16.56 4.64 7.23
C TYR A 327 17.62 4.18 8.24
N SER A 328 17.18 3.76 9.42
CA SER A 328 18.09 3.30 10.47
C SER A 328 18.80 2.00 10.04
N LEU A 329 18.06 1.08 9.40
CA LEU A 329 18.62 -0.18 8.92
C LEU A 329 19.60 0.01 7.76
N LEU A 330 19.25 0.81 6.74
CA LEU A 330 20.12 1.06 5.59
C LEU A 330 21.40 1.79 5.98
N ARG A 331 21.33 2.68 6.98
CA ARG A 331 22.52 3.39 7.48
C ARG A 331 23.47 2.42 8.20
N LEU A 332 22.91 1.48 8.97
CA LEU A 332 23.70 0.44 9.64
C LEU A 332 24.36 -0.48 8.62
N TYR A 333 23.59 -0.94 7.62
CA TYR A 333 24.09 -1.84 6.58
C TYR A 333 25.13 -1.16 5.68
N GLY A 334 24.83 0.04 5.16
CA GLY A 334 25.75 0.81 4.31
C GLY A 334 27.08 1.12 4.98
N ARG A 335 27.07 1.54 6.26
CA ARG A 335 28.32 1.73 7.03
C ARG A 335 29.15 0.47 7.16
N ARG A 336 28.50 -0.69 7.24
CA ARG A 336 29.20 -1.98 7.31
C ARG A 336 29.81 -2.34 5.96
N CYS A 337 29.08 -2.13 4.86
CA CYS A 337 29.62 -2.30 3.49
C CYS A 337 30.84 -1.39 3.28
N ASP A 338 30.70 -0.09 3.56
CA ASP A 338 31.78 0.89 3.40
C ASP A 338 32.98 0.59 4.30
N GLY A 339 32.75 0.14 5.53
CA GLY A 339 33.81 -0.21 6.48
C GLY A 339 34.63 -1.44 6.09
N ILE A 340 34.04 -2.35 5.30
CA ILE A 340 34.69 -3.58 4.81
C ILE A 340 35.22 -3.40 3.37
N GLY A 341 34.85 -2.31 2.69
CA GLY A 341 35.25 -2.04 1.30
C GLY A 341 34.45 -2.84 0.27
N GLU A 342 33.25 -3.28 0.63
CA GLU A 342 32.36 -4.04 -0.24
C GLU A 342 31.41 -3.11 -1.00
N SER A 343 31.31 -3.27 -2.32
CA SER A 343 30.38 -2.54 -3.17
C SER A 343 29.07 -3.32 -3.37
N LEU A 344 27.98 -2.60 -3.66
CA LEU A 344 26.69 -3.19 -4.04
C LEU A 344 26.36 -2.78 -5.47
N GLN A 345 25.79 -3.72 -6.23
CA GLN A 345 25.20 -3.38 -7.53
C GLN A 345 23.84 -2.71 -7.33
N GLN A 346 23.42 -1.92 -8.32
CA GLN A 346 22.17 -1.15 -8.26
C GLN A 346 20.93 -2.00 -7.94
N GLN A 347 20.80 -3.20 -8.54
CA GLN A 347 19.69 -4.12 -8.27
C GLN A 347 19.67 -4.57 -6.80
N ALA A 348 20.85 -4.86 -6.23
CA ALA A 348 20.97 -5.26 -4.84
C ALA A 348 20.59 -4.13 -3.87
N VAL A 349 20.95 -2.89 -4.19
CA VAL A 349 20.56 -1.69 -3.44
C VAL A 349 19.03 -1.55 -3.42
N VAL A 350 18.37 -1.71 -4.56
CA VAL A 350 16.90 -1.58 -4.66
C VAL A 350 16.18 -2.67 -3.88
N VAL A 351 16.57 -3.93 -4.06
CA VAL A 351 15.97 -5.07 -3.34
C VAL A 351 16.10 -4.90 -1.83
N PHE A 352 17.29 -4.51 -1.35
CA PHE A 352 17.51 -4.29 0.08
C PHE A 352 16.63 -3.16 0.62
N VAL A 353 16.53 -2.03 -0.09
CA VAL A 353 15.69 -0.90 0.31
C VAL A 353 14.22 -1.29 0.35
N GLN A 354 13.72 -2.00 -0.65
CA GLN A 354 12.33 -2.47 -0.69
C GLN A 354 12.01 -3.39 0.51
N GLU A 355 12.88 -4.34 0.83
CA GLU A 355 12.70 -5.20 2.02
C GLU A 355 12.80 -4.39 3.33
N SER A 356 13.65 -3.36 3.39
CA SER A 356 13.73 -2.49 4.58
C SER A 356 12.45 -1.68 4.83
N LEU A 357 11.72 -1.34 3.77
CA LEU A 357 10.45 -0.60 3.76
C LEU A 357 9.22 -1.51 3.90
N ARG A 358 9.43 -2.81 4.15
CA ARG A 358 8.38 -3.79 4.40
C ARG A 358 7.32 -3.30 5.38
N LEU A 359 6.04 -3.48 5.03
CA LEU A 359 4.93 -3.04 5.87
C LEU A 359 4.80 -3.78 7.20
N SER A 360 4.97 -5.11 7.23
CA SER A 360 4.86 -5.89 8.48
C SER A 360 6.23 -6.19 9.09
N ALA A 361 6.27 -6.37 10.41
CA ALA A 361 7.46 -6.90 11.08
C ALA A 361 7.59 -8.42 10.89
N HIS A 362 8.80 -8.94 11.09
CA HIS A 362 9.00 -10.38 11.20
C HIS A 362 8.22 -10.92 12.40
N GLY A 363 7.46 -11.99 12.17
CA GLY A 363 6.63 -12.62 13.21
C GLY A 363 5.25 -12.00 13.43
N ALA A 364 4.85 -11.00 12.63
CA ALA A 364 3.52 -10.40 12.72
C ALA A 364 2.36 -11.43 12.71
N THR A 365 1.32 -11.17 13.49
CA THR A 365 0.08 -11.98 13.49
C THR A 365 -0.81 -11.64 12.30
N ASN A 366 -1.71 -12.56 11.93
CA ASN A 366 -2.66 -12.26 10.86
C ASN A 366 -3.64 -11.16 11.28
N TYR A 367 -3.99 -11.04 12.56
CA TYR A 367 -4.76 -9.90 13.08
C TYR A 367 -4.06 -8.56 12.84
N GLN A 368 -2.75 -8.49 13.13
CA GLN A 368 -1.95 -7.30 12.84
C GLN A 368 -1.89 -7.01 11.33
N ARG A 369 -1.77 -8.03 10.49
CA ARG A 369 -1.78 -7.87 9.02
C ARG A 369 -3.14 -7.43 8.49
N VAL A 370 -4.25 -7.90 9.06
CA VAL A 370 -5.60 -7.44 8.71
C VAL A 370 -5.78 -5.96 9.07
N ALA A 371 -5.27 -5.51 10.22
CA ALA A 371 -5.28 -4.09 10.56
C ALA A 371 -4.46 -3.26 9.55
N LEU A 372 -3.29 -3.75 9.12
CA LEU A 372 -2.51 -3.09 8.07
C LEU A 372 -3.21 -3.12 6.72
N LEU A 373 -3.89 -4.22 6.39
CA LEU A 373 -4.63 -4.39 5.15
C LEU A 373 -5.69 -3.30 5.02
N TYR A 374 -6.43 -3.05 6.10
CA TYR A 374 -7.40 -1.96 6.17
C TYR A 374 -6.75 -0.60 5.87
N LEU A 375 -5.66 -0.26 6.56
CA LEU A 375 -4.97 1.03 6.33
C LEU A 375 -4.41 1.17 4.91
N VAL A 376 -3.90 0.08 4.32
CA VAL A 376 -3.41 0.07 2.93
C VAL A 376 -4.55 0.31 1.95
N ILE A 377 -5.70 -0.34 2.14
CA ILE A 377 -6.88 -0.16 1.30
C ILE A 377 -7.32 1.31 1.30
N GLU A 378 -7.36 1.97 2.45
CA GLU A 378 -7.69 3.40 2.55
C GLU A 378 -6.71 4.28 1.75
N GLY A 379 -5.42 3.94 1.76
CA GLY A 379 -4.41 4.58 0.93
C GLY A 379 -4.60 4.34 -0.57
N ILE A 380 -4.95 3.12 -0.97
CA ILE A 380 -5.24 2.75 -2.37
C ILE A 380 -6.46 3.51 -2.89
N MET A 381 -7.54 3.57 -2.11
CA MET A 381 -8.75 4.30 -2.49
C MET A 381 -8.41 5.78 -2.72
N THR A 382 -7.68 6.40 -1.79
CA THR A 382 -7.24 7.80 -1.93
C THR A 382 -6.45 8.04 -3.23
N ASP A 383 -5.51 7.14 -3.56
CA ASP A 383 -4.71 7.25 -4.78
C ASP A 383 -5.53 7.03 -6.05
N LEU A 384 -6.47 6.07 -6.02
CA LEU A 384 -7.39 5.80 -7.12
C LEU A 384 -8.28 7.01 -7.41
N PHE A 385 -8.86 7.63 -6.37
CA PHE A 385 -9.67 8.84 -6.49
C PHE A 385 -8.89 9.99 -7.13
N LEU A 386 -7.63 10.19 -6.75
CA LEU A 386 -6.82 11.25 -7.36
C LEU A 386 -6.44 10.99 -8.81
N ILE A 387 -6.31 9.72 -9.19
CA ILE A 387 -6.05 9.34 -10.58
C ILE A 387 -7.27 9.64 -11.45
N ILE A 388 -8.48 9.40 -10.95
CA ILE A 388 -9.71 9.69 -11.70
C ILE A 388 -10.11 11.16 -11.64
N ALA A 389 -9.69 11.89 -10.61
CA ALA A 389 -10.02 13.31 -10.45
C ALA A 389 -9.11 14.25 -11.24
N ASN A 390 -7.86 13.84 -11.54
CA ASN A 390 -6.88 14.71 -12.17
C ASN A 390 -6.47 14.23 -13.55
N ASP A 391 -6.26 15.19 -14.44
CA ASP A 391 -5.67 14.98 -15.77
C ASP A 391 -4.17 15.33 -15.82
N GLY A 392 -3.46 14.65 -16.72
CA GLY A 392 -2.12 15.05 -17.15
C GLY A 392 -0.96 14.51 -16.30
N TRP A 393 0.07 15.34 -16.08
CA TRP A 393 1.32 14.90 -15.45
C TRP A 393 1.17 14.55 -13.96
N ALA A 394 0.23 15.18 -13.25
CA ALA A 394 -0.05 14.88 -11.85
C ALA A 394 -0.57 13.43 -11.69
N THR A 395 -1.39 12.96 -12.62
CA THR A 395 -1.94 11.59 -12.69
C THR A 395 -0.83 10.56 -12.85
N ARG A 396 0.16 10.83 -13.71
CA ARG A 396 1.32 9.94 -13.92
C ARG A 396 2.12 9.70 -12.64
N ILE A 397 2.30 10.75 -11.85
CA ILE A 397 3.01 10.67 -10.56
C ILE A 397 2.16 9.90 -9.55
N GLN A 398 0.83 10.02 -9.59
CA GLN A 398 -0.06 9.31 -8.69
C GLN A 398 -0.06 7.78 -8.95
N TYR A 399 0.14 7.34 -10.20
CA TYR A 399 0.33 5.90 -10.50
C TYR A 399 1.51 5.29 -9.75
N THR A 400 2.58 6.06 -9.51
CA THR A 400 3.71 5.59 -8.71
C THR A 400 3.29 5.32 -7.26
N SER A 401 2.48 6.20 -6.66
CA SER A 401 1.93 6.00 -5.30
C SER A 401 0.98 4.79 -5.25
N LEU A 402 0.08 4.68 -6.25
CA LEU A 402 -0.86 3.57 -6.35
C LEU A 402 -0.12 2.23 -6.48
N GLY A 403 0.87 2.14 -7.37
CA GLY A 403 1.69 0.94 -7.56
C GLY A 403 2.40 0.51 -6.28
N TYR A 404 2.95 1.48 -5.54
CA TYR A 404 3.59 1.22 -4.24
C TYR A 404 2.62 0.68 -3.19
N ASN A 405 1.42 1.27 -3.09
CA ASN A 405 0.38 0.80 -2.17
C ASN A 405 -0.15 -0.59 -2.58
N LEU A 406 -0.35 -0.83 -3.88
CA LEU A 406 -0.82 -2.11 -4.43
C LEU A 406 0.22 -3.24 -4.25
N SER A 407 1.50 -2.95 -4.47
CA SER A 407 2.58 -3.88 -4.18
C SER A 407 2.61 -4.26 -2.69
N GLY A 408 2.45 -3.26 -1.81
CA GLY A 408 2.27 -3.47 -0.37
C GLY A 408 1.07 -4.36 -0.01
N LEU A 409 -0.08 -4.14 -0.66
CA LEU A 409 -1.30 -4.95 -0.52
C LEU A 409 -1.04 -6.40 -0.90
N MET A 410 -0.52 -6.64 -2.11
CA MET A 410 -0.27 -7.98 -2.63
C MET A 410 0.70 -8.76 -1.74
N LEU A 411 1.77 -8.11 -1.26
CA LEU A 411 2.71 -8.71 -0.32
C LEU A 411 2.07 -9.06 1.03
N LEU A 412 1.22 -8.19 1.58
CA LEU A 412 0.53 -8.46 2.85
C LEU A 412 -0.45 -9.63 2.72
N LEU A 413 -1.21 -9.68 1.63
CA LEU A 413 -2.13 -10.80 1.34
C LEU A 413 -1.36 -12.11 1.21
N PHE A 414 -0.25 -12.11 0.46
CA PHE A 414 0.58 -13.30 0.32
C PHE A 414 1.16 -13.78 1.65
N GLU A 415 1.63 -12.87 2.52
CA GLU A 415 2.10 -13.25 3.86
C GLU A 415 1.02 -13.89 4.74
N MET A 416 -0.23 -13.43 4.60
CA MET A 416 -1.35 -14.03 5.32
C MET A 416 -1.59 -15.46 4.83
N LEU A 417 -1.58 -15.67 3.51
CA LEU A 417 -1.70 -16.99 2.89
C LEU A 417 -0.55 -17.93 3.29
N GLU A 418 0.70 -17.44 3.27
CA GLU A 418 1.86 -18.20 3.71
C GLU A 418 1.73 -18.63 5.18
N LYS A 419 1.28 -17.72 6.05
CA LYS A 419 1.10 -18.03 7.48
C LYS A 419 -0.02 -19.03 7.73
N MET A 420 -1.07 -19.01 6.90
CA MET A 420 -2.16 -19.97 6.96
C MET A 420 -1.77 -21.37 6.44
N ARG A 421 -0.59 -21.51 5.81
CA ARG A 421 -0.08 -22.76 5.22
C ARG A 421 -1.02 -23.35 4.16
N TRP A 422 -1.72 -22.49 3.42
CA TRP A 422 -2.66 -22.91 2.38
C TRP A 422 -1.98 -23.37 1.08
N LEU A 423 -0.70 -23.03 0.89
CA LEU A 423 0.08 -23.41 -0.28
C LEU A 423 1.12 -24.46 0.06
N THR A 424 1.32 -25.43 -0.83
CA THR A 424 2.48 -26.33 -0.75
C THR A 424 3.78 -25.55 -1.00
N GLU A 425 4.91 -26.05 -0.52
CA GLU A 425 6.22 -25.40 -0.70
C GLU A 425 6.54 -25.11 -2.18
N ALA A 426 6.26 -26.06 -3.08
CA ALA A 426 6.47 -25.88 -4.51
C ALA A 426 5.63 -24.74 -5.09
N TRP A 427 4.34 -24.65 -4.73
CA TRP A 427 3.46 -23.56 -5.17
C TRP A 427 3.82 -22.23 -4.53
N ARG A 428 4.17 -22.23 -3.24
CA ARG A 428 4.64 -21.04 -2.53
C ARG A 428 5.84 -20.42 -3.24
N MET A 429 6.85 -21.24 -3.54
CA MET A 429 8.05 -20.77 -4.25
C MET A 429 7.75 -20.35 -5.68
N ARG A 430 6.87 -21.07 -6.37
CA ARG A 430 6.43 -20.72 -7.71
C ARG A 430 5.80 -19.32 -7.75
N VAL A 431 4.81 -19.07 -6.90
CA VAL A 431 4.15 -17.77 -6.80
C VAL A 431 5.15 -16.68 -6.40
N LYS A 432 6.01 -16.96 -5.41
CA LYS A 432 7.01 -16.00 -4.92
C LYS A 432 7.98 -15.55 -6.00
N ARG A 433 8.54 -16.48 -6.78
CA ARG A 433 9.48 -16.15 -7.86
C ARG A 433 8.81 -15.55 -9.10
N LEU A 434 7.55 -15.90 -9.38
CA LEU A 434 6.83 -15.38 -10.54
C LEU A 434 6.28 -13.97 -10.30
N VAL A 435 5.64 -13.75 -9.14
CA VAL A 435 4.86 -12.53 -8.86
C VAL A 435 5.65 -11.53 -8.01
N PHE A 436 6.47 -12.00 -7.08
CA PHE A 436 7.17 -11.16 -6.10
C PHE A 436 8.68 -11.06 -6.35
N SER A 437 9.13 -11.35 -7.57
CA SER A 437 10.48 -11.01 -7.98
C SER A 437 10.59 -9.53 -8.29
N TYR A 438 11.76 -8.96 -8.02
CA TYR A 438 12.06 -7.57 -8.34
C TYR A 438 11.80 -7.26 -9.82
N GLU A 439 12.24 -8.16 -10.70
CA GLU A 439 12.12 -8.02 -12.15
C GLU A 439 10.65 -8.04 -12.60
N SER A 440 9.84 -8.98 -12.10
CA SER A 440 8.41 -9.05 -12.42
C SER A 440 7.63 -7.85 -11.88
N SER A 441 7.95 -7.38 -10.66
CA SER A 441 7.31 -6.20 -10.07
C SER A 441 7.57 -4.95 -10.91
N LEU A 442 8.81 -4.76 -11.37
CA LEU A 442 9.18 -3.61 -12.20
C LEU A 442 8.43 -3.61 -13.55
N VAL A 443 8.33 -4.77 -14.20
CA VAL A 443 7.59 -4.92 -15.46
C VAL A 443 6.09 -4.70 -15.23
N GLY A 444 5.54 -5.26 -14.16
CA GLY A 444 4.13 -5.09 -13.79
C GLY A 444 3.77 -3.62 -13.54
N GLU A 445 4.61 -2.88 -12.83
CA GLU A 445 4.43 -1.43 -12.59
C GLU A 445 4.47 -0.62 -13.89
N LEU A 446 5.38 -0.95 -14.82
CA LEU A 446 5.47 -0.28 -16.12
C LEU A 446 4.24 -0.54 -16.99
N VAL A 447 3.78 -1.79 -17.07
CA VAL A 447 2.58 -2.17 -17.85
C VAL A 447 1.32 -1.52 -17.26
N ALA A 448 1.19 -1.53 -15.93
CA ALA A 448 0.08 -0.86 -15.26
C ALA A 448 0.09 0.65 -15.55
N ALA A 449 1.23 1.33 -15.42
CA ALA A 449 1.33 2.76 -15.68
C ALA A 449 0.98 3.16 -17.13
N LEU A 450 1.26 2.28 -18.11
CA LEU A 450 0.98 2.55 -19.53
C LEU A 450 -0.45 2.20 -19.96
N ALA A 451 -1.04 1.14 -19.41
CA ALA A 451 -2.27 0.58 -19.95
C ALA A 451 -3.53 0.87 -19.10
N PHE A 452 -3.38 1.33 -17.85
CA PHE A 452 -4.51 1.43 -16.91
C PHE A 452 -5.65 2.35 -17.39
N GLN A 453 -5.34 3.52 -17.97
CA GLN A 453 -6.38 4.43 -18.49
C GLN A 453 -7.17 3.82 -19.67
N TYR A 454 -6.46 3.09 -20.54
CA TYR A 454 -7.09 2.40 -21.67
C TYR A 454 -8.00 1.27 -21.18
N PHE A 455 -7.55 0.49 -20.19
CA PHE A 455 -8.36 -0.56 -19.58
C PHE A 455 -9.59 -0.01 -18.87
N LEU A 456 -9.47 1.04 -18.05
CA LEU A 456 -10.63 1.64 -17.37
C LEU A 456 -11.65 2.18 -18.36
N THR A 457 -11.19 2.89 -19.40
CA THR A 457 -12.09 3.42 -20.43
C THR A 457 -12.77 2.28 -21.21
N GLY A 458 -12.02 1.23 -21.54
CA GLY A 458 -12.56 0.05 -22.23
C GLY A 458 -13.59 -0.70 -21.38
N LEU A 459 -13.33 -0.91 -20.09
CA LEU A 459 -14.26 -1.52 -19.15
C LEU A 459 -15.55 -0.69 -19.05
N ASN A 460 -15.43 0.63 -18.90
CA ASN A 460 -16.60 1.49 -18.75
C ASN A 460 -17.41 1.65 -20.03
N LYS A 461 -16.77 1.59 -21.21
CA LYS A 461 -17.49 1.61 -22.49
C LYS A 461 -18.16 0.27 -22.84
N SER A 462 -17.80 -0.82 -22.18
CA SER A 462 -18.43 -2.11 -22.43
C SER A 462 -19.90 -2.08 -21.99
N GLU A 463 -20.77 -2.89 -22.62
CA GLU A 463 -22.22 -2.98 -22.33
C GLU A 463 -22.54 -3.63 -20.95
N LEU A 464 -21.77 -3.31 -19.90
CA LEU A 464 -22.03 -3.69 -18.51
C LEU A 464 -23.38 -3.17 -17.98
N LYS A 465 -24.06 -2.25 -18.69
CA LYS A 465 -25.43 -1.81 -18.38
C LYS A 465 -26.46 -2.96 -18.43
N ARG A 466 -26.22 -4.03 -19.21
CA ARG A 466 -27.19 -5.14 -19.39
C ARG A 466 -26.92 -6.38 -18.54
N SER A 467 -25.77 -6.47 -17.88
CA SER A 467 -25.31 -7.71 -17.28
C SER A 467 -25.30 -7.70 -15.75
N LYS A 468 -26.46 -7.52 -15.12
CA LYS A 468 -26.63 -7.93 -13.71
C LYS A 468 -26.28 -9.43 -13.50
N PRO A 469 -26.53 -10.34 -14.46
CA PRO A 469 -26.07 -11.74 -14.38
C PRO A 469 -24.64 -11.96 -14.88
N GLU A 470 -24.19 -11.33 -15.99
CA GLU A 470 -22.83 -11.56 -16.52
C GLU A 470 -21.72 -10.78 -15.77
N ALA A 471 -22.03 -9.73 -15.00
CA ALA A 471 -21.06 -9.11 -14.09
C ALA A 471 -20.59 -10.08 -12.98
N LEU A 472 -21.43 -11.05 -12.59
CA LEU A 472 -21.02 -12.18 -11.73
C LEU A 472 -20.08 -13.14 -12.47
N ALA A 473 -20.17 -13.24 -13.80
CA ALA A 473 -19.35 -14.14 -14.61
C ALA A 473 -18.02 -13.52 -15.09
N VAL A 474 -17.95 -12.20 -15.26
CA VAL A 474 -16.74 -11.50 -15.78
C VAL A 474 -15.77 -11.09 -14.65
N SER A 475 -16.21 -11.10 -13.39
CA SER A 475 -15.32 -10.87 -12.24
C SER A 475 -14.26 -11.97 -12.02
N SER A 476 -14.33 -13.09 -12.75
CA SER A 476 -13.41 -14.23 -12.59
C SER A 476 -12.40 -14.48 -13.72
N SER A 477 -12.43 -13.77 -14.86
CA SER A 477 -11.63 -14.18 -16.05
C SER A 477 -10.63 -13.16 -16.60
N ALA A 478 -10.82 -11.84 -16.42
CA ALA A 478 -9.91 -10.86 -17.05
C ALA A 478 -8.53 -10.72 -16.35
N PHE A 479 -8.42 -11.11 -15.08
CA PHE A 479 -7.15 -11.06 -14.33
C PHE A 479 -6.25 -12.26 -14.62
N CYS A 480 -6.82 -13.36 -15.13
CA CYS A 480 -6.09 -14.60 -15.39
C CYS A 480 -5.40 -14.61 -16.76
N ASP A 481 -6.01 -14.02 -17.79
CA ASP A 481 -5.50 -14.17 -19.17
C ASP A 481 -4.23 -13.35 -19.44
N ASN A 482 -4.07 -12.17 -18.84
CA ASN A 482 -2.86 -11.36 -19.00
C ASN A 482 -1.66 -11.90 -18.20
N VAL A 483 -1.89 -12.72 -17.18
CA VAL A 483 -0.82 -13.38 -16.40
C VAL A 483 -0.37 -14.69 -17.07
N CYS A 484 -1.23 -15.31 -17.88
CA CYS A 484 -0.95 -16.61 -18.52
C CYS A 484 0.00 -16.53 -19.73
N MET A 485 0.18 -15.37 -20.36
CA MET A 485 0.94 -15.24 -21.62
C MET A 485 2.48 -15.26 -21.47
N VAL A 486 3.02 -15.30 -20.25
CA VAL A 486 4.49 -15.38 -20.00
C VAL A 486 4.91 -16.78 -19.50
N GLN A 487 3.97 -17.71 -19.35
CA GLN A 487 4.12 -18.85 -18.45
C GLN A 487 4.81 -20.09 -19.04
N THR A 488 4.94 -20.25 -20.36
CA THR A 488 5.26 -21.57 -20.95
C THR A 488 6.74 -21.89 -21.15
N SER A 489 7.67 -20.94 -21.02
CA SER A 489 9.12 -21.21 -21.17
C SER A 489 9.93 -21.13 -19.87
N ILE A 490 9.34 -20.66 -18.75
CA ILE A 490 10.02 -20.46 -17.45
C ILE A 490 9.57 -21.49 -16.40
N THR A 491 8.87 -22.56 -16.81
CA THR A 491 8.11 -23.42 -15.88
C THR A 491 8.98 -24.32 -14.98
N CYS A 492 10.22 -24.65 -15.39
CA CYS A 492 11.13 -25.47 -14.57
C CYS A 492 11.94 -24.66 -13.53
N TYR A 493 12.36 -23.43 -13.84
CA TYR A 493 13.19 -22.61 -12.95
C TYR A 493 12.46 -22.14 -11.69
N VAL A 494 11.15 -21.88 -11.80
CA VAL A 494 10.38 -21.17 -10.77
C VAL A 494 9.94 -22.10 -9.62
N SER A 495 9.95 -23.42 -9.83
CA SER A 495 9.36 -24.38 -8.88
C SER A 495 10.38 -25.14 -8.03
N GLN A 496 11.67 -25.10 -8.38
CA GLN A 496 12.69 -25.94 -7.76
C GLN A 496 13.09 -25.42 -6.37
N PRO A 497 13.07 -26.26 -5.32
CA PRO A 497 13.41 -25.82 -3.97
C PRO A 497 14.90 -25.53 -3.82
N CYS A 498 15.24 -24.49 -3.07
CA CYS A 498 16.61 -24.17 -2.66
C CYS A 498 16.69 -24.16 -1.13
N CYS A 499 17.76 -24.70 -0.56
CA CYS A 499 17.94 -24.77 0.89
C CYS A 499 17.93 -23.40 1.57
N VAL A 500 18.43 -22.36 0.88
CA VAL A 500 18.37 -20.96 1.35
C VAL A 500 16.93 -20.47 1.44
N ASP A 501 16.06 -20.84 0.50
CA ASP A 501 14.64 -20.47 0.55
C ASP A 501 13.93 -21.09 1.74
N MET A 502 14.31 -22.32 2.11
CA MET A 502 13.78 -22.98 3.32
C MET A 502 14.30 -22.32 4.61
N ALA A 503 15.57 -21.91 4.66
CA ALA A 503 16.13 -21.19 5.82
C ALA A 503 15.50 -19.79 5.98
N LEU A 504 15.28 -19.10 4.85
CA LEU A 504 14.55 -17.84 4.80
C LEU A 504 13.10 -18.01 5.25
N GLY A 505 12.39 -19.02 4.73
CA GLY A 505 10.97 -19.21 4.95
C GLY A 505 10.17 -17.92 4.68
N MET A 506 9.33 -17.52 5.65
CA MET A 506 8.52 -16.29 5.60
C MET A 506 9.32 -14.99 5.90
N ARG A 507 10.64 -15.08 6.08
CA ARG A 507 11.48 -13.94 6.51
C ARG A 507 11.87 -13.01 5.35
N SER A 508 12.14 -13.51 4.15
CA SER A 508 12.33 -12.63 2.98
C SER A 508 11.06 -12.55 2.15
N ARG A 509 10.68 -11.37 1.65
CA ARG A 509 9.56 -11.23 0.71
C ARG A 509 10.00 -11.27 -0.74
N ILE A 510 11.11 -10.61 -1.04
CA ILE A 510 11.55 -10.33 -2.40
C ILE A 510 12.60 -11.35 -2.83
N VAL A 511 12.52 -11.74 -4.09
CA VAL A 511 13.47 -12.61 -4.77
C VAL A 511 14.06 -11.87 -5.96
N LEU A 512 15.33 -12.14 -6.24
CA LEU A 512 16.02 -11.64 -7.42
C LEU A 512 16.16 -12.81 -8.40
N LEU A 513 15.40 -12.82 -9.50
CA LEU A 513 15.43 -13.92 -10.46
C LEU A 513 16.80 -14.06 -11.13
N GLY A 514 17.41 -12.94 -11.50
CA GLY A 514 18.79 -12.91 -12.01
C GLY A 514 19.85 -13.29 -10.96
N GLY A 515 19.44 -13.47 -9.70
CA GLY A 515 20.31 -13.83 -8.58
C GLY A 515 20.51 -15.34 -8.39
N TYR A 516 19.91 -16.17 -9.26
CA TYR A 516 20.03 -17.61 -9.19
C TYR A 516 21.00 -18.16 -10.24
N HIS A 517 21.76 -19.17 -9.83
CA HIS A 517 22.62 -19.97 -10.67
C HIS A 517 22.12 -21.42 -10.70
N TRP A 518 22.05 -22.01 -11.89
CA TRP A 518 21.62 -23.40 -12.07
C TRP A 518 22.82 -24.27 -12.39
N GLU A 519 23.02 -25.32 -11.60
CA GLU A 519 24.15 -26.23 -11.73
C GLU A 519 23.75 -27.63 -11.27
N ASP A 520 24.05 -28.66 -12.08
CA ASP A 520 23.77 -30.06 -11.78
C ASP A 520 22.33 -30.36 -11.33
N GLY A 521 21.36 -29.73 -11.99
CA GLY A 521 19.94 -29.92 -11.68
C GLY A 521 19.49 -29.25 -10.38
N LYS A 522 20.33 -28.39 -9.80
CA LYS A 522 20.12 -27.72 -8.50
C LYS A 522 20.21 -26.22 -8.66
N LEU A 523 19.46 -25.54 -7.79
CA LEU A 523 19.38 -24.08 -7.78
C LEU A 523 20.24 -23.52 -6.64
N PHE A 524 21.11 -22.56 -6.97
CA PHE A 524 21.97 -21.84 -6.04
C PHE A 524 21.69 -20.35 -6.10
N TYR A 525 21.82 -19.66 -4.97
CA TYR A 525 21.89 -18.21 -4.95
C TYR A 525 23.32 -17.75 -5.17
N GLU A 526 23.48 -16.77 -6.06
CA GLU A 526 24.73 -16.08 -6.24
C GLU A 526 25.03 -15.18 -5.02
N GLN A 527 26.32 -14.91 -4.82
CA GLN A 527 26.81 -14.04 -3.74
C GLN A 527 26.14 -12.66 -3.80
N MET A 528 25.91 -12.14 -5.00
CA MET A 528 25.26 -10.85 -5.23
C MET A 528 23.82 -10.83 -4.73
N ALA A 529 23.07 -11.92 -4.93
CA ALA A 529 21.70 -12.05 -4.45
C ALA A 529 21.64 -12.15 -2.92
N LEU A 530 22.56 -12.91 -2.31
CA LEU A 530 22.66 -13.01 -0.86
C LEU A 530 22.98 -11.63 -0.23
N LYS A 531 23.87 -10.84 -0.87
CA LYS A 531 24.15 -9.46 -0.49
C LYS A 531 22.94 -8.53 -0.69
N ALA A 532 22.14 -8.72 -1.75
CA ALA A 532 20.91 -7.97 -1.99
C ALA A 532 19.87 -8.18 -0.88
N PHE A 533 19.81 -9.37 -0.30
CA PHE A 533 18.95 -9.64 0.86
C PHE A 533 19.56 -9.19 2.20
N GLY A 534 20.74 -8.59 2.19
CA GLY A 534 21.46 -8.18 3.40
C GLY A 534 21.92 -9.35 4.25
N MET A 535 22.12 -10.53 3.64
CA MET A 535 22.60 -11.70 4.36
C MET A 535 24.10 -11.59 4.64
N LEU A 536 24.47 -12.06 5.82
CA LEU A 536 25.84 -12.09 6.30
C LEU A 536 26.16 -13.49 6.81
N LYS A 537 27.45 -13.80 6.97
CA LYS A 537 27.89 -15.01 7.66
C LYS A 537 28.44 -14.65 9.04
N MET A 538 28.17 -15.51 10.01
CA MET A 538 28.77 -15.48 11.33
C MET A 538 29.60 -16.73 11.52
N GLU A 539 30.81 -16.59 12.03
CA GLU A 539 31.60 -17.73 12.49
C GLU A 539 31.68 -17.72 14.03
N GLU A 540 31.24 -18.81 14.64
CA GLU A 540 31.26 -19.02 16.09
C GLU A 540 31.68 -20.45 16.39
N ASN A 541 32.78 -20.61 17.14
CA ASN A 541 33.31 -21.91 17.55
C ASN A 541 33.55 -22.88 16.36
N GLY A 542 34.00 -22.36 15.22
CA GLY A 542 34.24 -23.15 13.99
C GLY A 542 32.99 -23.52 13.20
N VAL A 543 31.81 -23.07 13.63
CA VAL A 543 30.53 -23.27 12.90
C VAL A 543 30.14 -21.98 12.20
N GLN A 544 29.75 -22.10 10.93
CA GLN A 544 29.27 -20.97 10.14
C GLN A 544 27.74 -20.90 10.18
N TYR A 545 27.20 -19.72 10.43
CA TYR A 545 25.77 -19.45 10.45
C TYR A 545 25.40 -18.39 9.41
N LEU A 546 24.25 -18.57 8.78
CA LEU A 546 23.62 -17.57 7.93
C LEU A 546 22.87 -16.57 8.80
N LEU A 547 23.23 -15.30 8.68
CA LEU A 547 22.60 -14.20 9.41
C LEU A 547 21.62 -13.41 8.53
N LEU A 548 20.56 -12.93 9.16
CA LEU A 548 19.59 -12.02 8.56
C LEU A 548 19.28 -10.85 9.50
N HIS A 549 18.98 -9.67 8.94
CA HIS A 549 18.43 -8.55 9.69
C HIS A 549 16.95 -8.78 10.04
N LYS A 550 16.66 -8.99 11.32
CA LYS A 550 15.29 -9.14 11.85
C LYS A 550 14.61 -7.78 11.96
N LEU A 551 13.67 -7.51 11.05
CA LEU A 551 12.82 -6.32 11.11
C LEU A 551 11.81 -6.41 12.26
N HIS A 552 11.86 -5.43 13.16
CA HIS A 552 10.85 -5.21 14.19
C HIS A 552 9.85 -4.15 13.69
N TRP A 553 8.75 -3.92 14.41
CA TRP A 553 7.69 -2.98 13.96
C TRP A 553 8.23 -1.58 13.69
N PHE A 554 8.75 -0.91 14.72
CA PHE A 554 9.20 0.48 14.61
C PHE A 554 10.64 0.69 15.13
N ALA A 555 11.13 -0.21 15.97
CA ALA A 555 12.48 -0.13 16.52
C ALA A 555 13.49 -0.81 15.58
N VAL A 556 14.72 -0.32 15.60
CA VAL A 556 15.90 -1.02 15.08
C VAL A 556 16.84 -1.26 16.25
N PRO A 557 16.72 -2.41 16.96
CA PRO A 557 17.63 -2.76 18.03
C PRO A 557 19.08 -2.77 17.53
N ARG A 558 20.05 -2.56 18.43
CA ARG A 558 21.47 -2.68 18.07
C ARG A 558 21.83 -4.09 17.57
N GLU A 559 21.16 -5.10 18.14
CA GLU A 559 21.28 -6.51 17.78
C GLU A 559 20.15 -6.92 16.83
N THR A 560 20.19 -6.40 15.59
CA THR A 560 19.20 -6.78 14.56
C THR A 560 19.55 -8.07 13.84
N LEU A 561 20.79 -8.55 13.95
CA LEU A 561 21.23 -9.75 13.26
C LEU A 561 20.87 -10.99 14.06
N VAL A 562 20.23 -11.94 13.39
CA VAL A 562 19.91 -13.25 13.95
C VAL A 562 20.39 -14.35 13.01
N GLY A 563 20.95 -15.42 13.57
CA GLY A 563 21.26 -16.65 12.86
C GLY A 563 19.98 -17.39 12.51
N ILE A 564 19.78 -17.69 11.23
CA ILE A 564 18.58 -18.38 10.70
C ILE A 564 18.88 -19.77 10.13
N GLY A 565 20.15 -20.10 9.92
CA GLY A 565 20.56 -21.42 9.47
C GLY A 565 22.05 -21.68 9.69
N VAL A 566 22.43 -22.96 9.68
CA VAL A 566 23.82 -23.42 9.72
C VAL A 566 24.30 -23.62 8.29
N ILE A 567 25.45 -23.06 7.95
CA ILE A 567 26.08 -23.21 6.64
C ILE A 567 27.00 -24.43 6.70
N SER A 568 26.77 -25.39 5.81
CA SER A 568 27.60 -26.58 5.64
C SER A 568 27.97 -26.72 4.16
N SER A 569 29.23 -26.45 3.84
CA SER A 569 29.73 -26.33 2.46
C SER A 569 28.99 -25.23 1.68
N GLU A 570 28.13 -25.61 0.74
CA GLU A 570 27.26 -24.72 -0.06
C GLU A 570 25.79 -24.80 0.38
N ARG A 571 25.45 -25.65 1.36
CA ARG A 571 24.08 -25.84 1.84
C ARG A 571 23.81 -25.03 3.10
N VAL A 572 22.54 -24.73 3.33
CA VAL A 572 22.04 -24.06 4.54
C VAL A 572 20.95 -24.92 5.17
N GLU A 573 21.16 -25.30 6.42
CA GLU A 573 20.15 -26.01 7.22
C GLU A 573 19.43 -25.02 8.14
N PRO A 574 18.09 -24.93 8.10
CA PRO A 574 17.34 -24.04 8.98
C PRO A 574 17.62 -24.35 10.45
N CYS A 575 17.78 -23.32 11.27
CA CYS A 575 17.94 -23.49 12.72
C CYS A 575 17.05 -22.52 13.50
N ASN A 576 16.92 -22.76 14.81
CA ASN A 576 16.26 -21.81 15.71
C ASN A 576 17.01 -20.47 15.71
N GLU A 577 16.29 -19.37 15.85
CA GLU A 577 16.90 -18.04 15.85
C GLU A 577 17.97 -17.93 16.93
N ARG A 578 19.19 -17.57 16.51
CA ARG A 578 20.33 -17.41 17.41
C ARG A 578 20.81 -15.96 17.46
N PRO A 579 21.21 -15.45 18.63
CA PRO A 579 21.83 -14.14 18.74
C PRO A 579 23.20 -14.13 18.04
N CYS A 580 23.62 -12.95 17.61
CA CYS A 580 24.89 -12.78 16.92
C CYS A 580 26.03 -12.55 17.93
N THR A 581 26.79 -13.60 18.23
CA THR A 581 27.91 -13.59 19.20
C THR A 581 29.29 -13.78 18.56
N GLY A 582 29.33 -14.25 17.31
CA GLY A 582 30.55 -14.55 16.57
C GLY A 582 31.06 -13.43 15.65
N ILE A 583 32.09 -13.75 14.86
CA ILE A 583 32.70 -12.81 13.89
C ILE A 583 31.83 -12.73 12.64
N ILE A 584 31.42 -11.52 12.27
CA ILE A 584 30.56 -11.26 11.11
C ILE A 584 31.41 -10.95 9.88
N SER A 585 31.10 -11.58 8.76
CA SER A 585 31.67 -11.25 7.45
C SER A 585 30.64 -11.44 6.34
N PHE A 586 30.98 -11.07 5.11
CA PHE A 586 30.13 -11.30 3.95
C PHE A 586 30.24 -12.74 3.44
N LEU A 587 29.18 -13.19 2.80
CA LEU A 587 29.17 -14.45 2.07
C LEU A 587 30.05 -14.32 0.83
N ASP A 588 31.01 -15.24 0.72
CA ASP A 588 32.05 -15.31 -0.32
C ASP A 588 31.87 -16.51 -1.25
N ARG A 589 30.73 -17.21 -1.14
CA ARG A 589 30.38 -18.40 -1.92
C ARG A 589 28.90 -18.42 -2.29
N LYS A 590 28.56 -19.15 -3.35
CA LYS A 590 27.18 -19.49 -3.69
C LYS A 590 26.58 -20.42 -2.62
N LEU A 591 25.29 -20.27 -2.35
CA LEU A 591 24.57 -21.13 -1.41
C LEU A 591 23.29 -21.68 -2.03
N GLY A 592 23.04 -22.98 -1.89
CA GLY A 592 21.83 -23.60 -2.42
C GLY A 592 21.88 -25.13 -2.49
N GLY A 593 21.09 -25.67 -3.42
CA GLY A 593 20.84 -27.10 -3.55
C GLY A 593 19.68 -27.61 -2.70
N ILE A 594 19.45 -28.92 -2.76
CA ILE A 594 18.35 -29.61 -2.08
C ILE A 594 18.69 -29.75 -0.58
N SER A 595 17.72 -29.56 0.32
CA SER A 595 17.93 -29.82 1.75
C SER A 595 18.03 -31.32 2.00
N ALA A 596 18.80 -31.71 3.02
CA ALA A 596 18.93 -33.10 3.45
C ALA A 596 17.56 -33.76 3.72
N ASN A 597 16.54 -32.99 4.12
CA ASN A 597 15.20 -33.48 4.40
C ASN A 597 14.34 -33.76 3.14
N THR A 598 14.71 -33.20 1.99
CA THR A 598 14.04 -33.46 0.70
C THR A 598 14.76 -34.50 -0.15
N ASP A 599 16.07 -34.70 0.07
CA ASP A 599 16.86 -35.77 -0.56
C ASP A 599 16.36 -37.18 -0.18
N SER A 600 15.80 -37.37 1.04
CA SER A 600 15.25 -38.66 1.48
C SER A 600 13.98 -39.04 0.70
N ASN A 601 13.04 -38.10 0.54
CA ASN A 601 11.80 -38.33 -0.22
C ASN A 601 12.04 -38.49 -1.72
N TYR A 602 13.00 -37.75 -2.30
CA TYR A 602 13.35 -37.89 -3.72
C TYR A 602 14.02 -39.23 -4.04
N ARG A 603 14.90 -39.74 -3.15
CA ARG A 603 15.45 -41.11 -3.29
C ARG A 603 14.38 -42.18 -3.19
N THR A 604 13.34 -41.95 -2.39
CA THR A 604 12.23 -42.91 -2.29
C THR A 604 11.34 -42.85 -3.53
N GLN A 605 11.23 -41.72 -4.23
CA GLN A 605 10.48 -41.65 -5.49
C GLN A 605 11.24 -42.25 -6.69
N GLN A 606 12.57 -42.12 -6.73
CA GLN A 606 13.38 -42.75 -7.79
C GLN A 606 13.48 -44.28 -7.67
N SER A 607 13.37 -44.85 -6.46
CA SER A 607 13.41 -46.32 -6.30
C SER A 607 12.10 -47.02 -6.68
N TRP A 608 11.03 -46.28 -6.98
CA TRP A 608 9.75 -46.84 -7.48
C TRP A 608 9.60 -46.68 -9.00
N ALA A 609 10.57 -46.04 -9.66
CA ALA A 609 10.61 -45.81 -11.09
C ALA A 609 11.77 -46.55 -11.80
N SER A 610 12.35 -47.55 -11.14
CA SER A 610 13.36 -48.47 -11.70
C SER A 610 12.82 -49.89 -11.75
#